data_AF-A0A3B4TVD8-F1
#
_entry.id   AF-A0A3B4TVD8-F1
#
_cell.length_a   1.000
_cell.length_b   1.000
_cell.length_c   1.000
_cell.angle_alpha   90.00
_cell.angle_beta   90.00
_cell.angle_gamma   90.00
#
_symmetry.space_group_name_H-M   'P 1'
#
loop_
_entity.id
_entity.type
_entity.pdbx_description
1 polymer ?
#
loop_
_entity_poly.entity_id
_entity_poly.type
_entity_poly.pdbx_seq_one_letter_code
_entity_poly.pdbx_strand_id
1 'polypeptide(L)'
;MYLACFRVRALGTAAVDMCQVATGGADAYYHIGMHCWDIAASTIIVQEAGGVVMDTDGSEFDMMSRRVIAASSSAVARNIAQVIQVFPCRRDDEDPCRCICGVTDVNSM
;
A
#
# COMPACT_ATOMS: atom_id res chain seq x y z
N MET A 1 0.65 -12.97 24.29
CA MET A 1 1.34 -13.91 23.37
C MET A 1 1.57 -13.15 22.08
N TYR A 2 2.63 -12.34 22.03
CA TYR A 2 2.90 -11.37 20.96
C TYR A 2 4.08 -11.86 20.12
N LEU A 3 3.80 -12.44 18.95
CA LEU A 3 4.78 -12.45 17.87
C LEU A 3 3.99 -12.41 16.55
N ALA A 4 3.69 -11.20 16.09
CA ALA A 4 2.90 -10.98 14.87
C ALA A 4 3.70 -11.29 13.59
N CYS A 5 5.03 -11.28 13.66
CA CYS A 5 5.94 -11.54 12.56
C CYS A 5 7.27 -12.08 13.10
N PHE A 6 7.90 -13.02 12.40
CA PHE A 6 9.19 -13.57 12.80
C PHE A 6 10.35 -12.62 12.48
N ARG A 7 10.35 -12.01 11.29
CA ARG A 7 11.41 -11.09 10.83
C ARG A 7 10.90 -10.13 9.76
N VAL A 8 11.35 -8.88 9.84
CA VAL A 8 11.10 -7.84 8.83
C VAL A 8 12.32 -7.74 7.89
N ARG A 9 12.06 -7.52 6.61
CA ARG A 9 13.08 -7.26 5.58
C ARG A 9 12.72 -5.98 4.81
N ALA A 10 13.72 -5.29 4.31
CA ALA A 10 13.55 -4.13 3.43
C ALA A 10 14.63 -4.18 2.34
N LEU A 11 14.27 -4.50 1.10
CA LEU A 11 15.21 -4.56 -0.01
C LEU A 11 15.46 -3.17 -0.63
N GLY A 12 14.62 -2.19 -0.31
CA GLY A 12 14.77 -0.79 -0.75
C GLY A 12 14.02 -0.45 -2.04
N THR A 13 13.22 -1.37 -2.57
CA THR A 13 12.36 -1.12 -3.73
C THR A 13 11.03 -1.88 -3.59
N ALA A 14 9.92 -1.14 -3.64
CA ALA A 14 8.59 -1.68 -3.40
C ALA A 14 8.20 -2.77 -4.39
N ALA A 15 8.55 -2.59 -5.66
CA ALA A 15 8.26 -3.57 -6.70
C ALA A 15 8.90 -4.93 -6.40
N VAL A 16 10.18 -4.96 -6.00
CA VAL A 16 10.87 -6.22 -5.70
C VAL A 16 10.34 -6.83 -4.40
N ASP A 17 10.09 -6.01 -3.37
CA ASP A 17 9.54 -6.50 -2.10
C ASP A 17 8.16 -7.16 -2.30
N MET A 18 7.30 -6.59 -3.15
CA MET A 18 6.02 -7.21 -3.53
C MET A 18 6.21 -8.48 -4.37
N CYS A 19 7.19 -8.52 -5.27
CA CYS A 19 7.54 -9.75 -6.00
C CYS A 19 8.07 -10.86 -5.07
N GLN A 20 8.70 -10.53 -3.95
CA GLN A 20 9.06 -11.52 -2.93
C GLN A 20 7.82 -12.13 -2.28
N VAL A 21 6.74 -11.36 -2.13
CA VAL A 21 5.45 -11.90 -1.66
C VAL A 21 4.84 -12.81 -2.71
N ALA A 22 4.83 -12.40 -3.99
CA ALA A 22 4.29 -13.20 -5.09
C ALA A 22 5.04 -14.54 -5.28
N THR A 23 6.35 -14.58 -5.04
CA THR A 23 7.16 -15.81 -5.10
C THR A 23 7.10 -16.66 -3.83
N GLY A 24 6.45 -16.18 -2.76
CA GLY A 24 6.37 -16.86 -1.46
C GLY A 24 7.62 -16.74 -0.59
N GLY A 25 8.58 -15.88 -0.95
CA GLY A 25 9.76 -15.58 -0.13
C GLY A 25 9.48 -14.71 1.10
N ALA A 26 8.36 -13.99 1.09
CA ALA A 26 7.82 -13.21 2.20
C ALA A 26 6.29 -13.41 2.32
N ASP A 27 5.76 -13.39 3.55
CA ASP A 27 4.32 -13.56 3.77
C ASP A 27 3.50 -12.30 3.46
N ALA A 28 4.10 -11.13 3.70
CA ALA A 28 3.47 -9.84 3.44
C ALA A 28 4.48 -8.71 3.29
N TYR A 29 4.04 -7.66 2.62
CA TYR A 29 4.69 -6.37 2.42
C TYR A 29 3.69 -5.27 2.73
N TYR A 30 4.12 -4.21 3.39
CA TYR A 30 3.30 -3.01 3.57
C TYR A 30 4.16 -1.77 3.40
N HIS A 31 3.58 -0.70 2.86
CA HIS A 31 4.23 0.59 2.76
C HIS A 31 3.21 1.73 2.72
N ILE A 32 3.57 2.87 3.30
CA ILE A 32 2.80 4.11 3.27
C ILE A 32 3.66 5.20 2.62
N GLY A 33 3.08 6.01 1.73
CA GLY A 33 3.74 7.08 1.00
C GLY A 33 4.40 6.68 -0.32
N MET A 34 4.10 5.47 -0.83
CA MET A 34 4.61 5.00 -2.12
C MET A 34 3.74 5.54 -3.25
N HIS A 35 4.31 5.87 -4.40
CA HIS A 35 3.54 6.38 -5.53
C HIS A 35 2.93 5.27 -6.40
N CYS A 36 1.89 5.60 -7.16
CA CYS A 36 1.17 4.64 -8.00
C CYS A 36 2.09 3.88 -8.98
N TRP A 37 3.10 4.55 -9.55
CA TRP A 37 4.03 3.93 -10.51
C TRP A 37 4.93 2.87 -9.89
N ASP A 38 5.21 2.94 -8.58
CA ASP A 38 6.06 1.96 -7.89
C ASP A 38 5.32 0.65 -7.59
N ILE A 39 3.99 0.70 -7.51
CA ILE A 39 3.13 -0.43 -7.11
C ILE A 39 2.26 -0.97 -8.23
N ALA A 40 2.04 -0.22 -9.32
CA ALA A 40 1.11 -0.61 -10.38
C ALA A 40 1.44 -1.98 -10.99
N ALA A 41 2.72 -2.20 -11.36
CA ALA A 41 3.16 -3.45 -11.99
C ALA A 41 3.19 -4.62 -11.00
N SER A 42 3.61 -4.38 -9.76
CA SER A 42 3.71 -5.44 -8.75
C SER A 42 2.35 -5.88 -8.20
N THR A 43 1.37 -4.98 -8.18
CA THR A 43 0.01 -5.29 -7.71
C THR A 43 -0.61 -6.43 -8.53
N ILE A 44 -0.56 -6.32 -9.86
CA ILE A 44 -1.12 -7.37 -10.73
C ILE A 44 -0.34 -8.68 -10.60
N ILE A 45 0.99 -8.62 -10.43
CA ILE A 45 1.82 -9.82 -10.22
C ILE A 45 1.41 -10.55 -8.94
N VAL A 46 1.19 -9.83 -7.84
CA VAL A 46 0.74 -10.42 -6.57
C VAL A 46 -0.65 -11.02 -6.71
N GLN A 47 -1.57 -10.32 -7.37
CA GLN A 47 -2.94 -10.81 -7.59
C GLN A 47 -2.98 -12.08 -8.44
N GLU A 48 -2.22 -12.13 -9.54
CA GLU A 48 -2.14 -13.31 -10.42
C GLU A 48 -1.41 -14.49 -9.75
N ALA A 49 -0.50 -14.23 -8.82
CA ALA A 49 0.10 -15.25 -7.97
C ALA A 49 -0.88 -15.82 -6.91
N GLY A 50 -2.11 -15.29 -6.84
CA GLY A 50 -3.13 -15.68 -5.86
C GLY A 50 -3.03 -14.94 -4.52
N GLY A 51 -2.17 -13.93 -4.43
CA GLY A 51 -2.05 -13.05 -3.28
C GLY A 51 -3.18 -12.01 -3.21
N VAL A 52 -3.24 -11.29 -2.09
CA VAL A 52 -4.22 -10.24 -1.83
C VAL A 52 -3.50 -8.92 -1.64
N VAL A 53 -4.05 -7.87 -2.25
CA VAL A 53 -3.60 -6.49 -2.06
C VAL A 53 -4.75 -5.69 -1.45
N MET A 54 -4.46 -4.90 -0.43
CA MET A 54 -5.43 -4.07 0.31
C MET A 54 -4.80 -2.75 0.77
N ASP A 55 -5.63 -1.79 1.17
CA ASP A 55 -5.16 -0.57 1.84
C ASP A 55 -4.76 -0.87 3.30
N THR A 56 -3.91 -0.03 3.90
CA THR A 56 -3.54 -0.14 5.32
C THR A 56 -4.72 0.00 6.27
N ASP A 57 -5.79 0.65 5.81
CA ASP A 57 -6.98 0.97 6.60
C ASP A 57 -7.96 -0.20 6.67
N GLY A 58 -7.68 -1.31 5.98
CA GLY A 58 -8.60 -2.43 5.89
C GLY A 58 -9.52 -2.39 4.67
N SER A 59 -9.57 -1.27 3.95
CA SER A 59 -10.41 -1.07 2.76
C SER A 59 -9.85 -1.77 1.51
N GLU A 60 -10.67 -1.77 0.46
CA GLU A 60 -10.22 -2.20 -0.86
C GLU A 60 -8.99 -1.41 -1.31
N PHE A 61 -8.14 -2.07 -2.08
CA PHE A 61 -6.91 -1.47 -2.58
C PHE A 61 -7.22 -0.31 -3.54
N ASP A 62 -6.69 0.86 -3.21
CA ASP A 62 -6.70 2.04 -4.08
C ASP A 62 -5.26 2.40 -4.46
N MET A 63 -4.96 2.32 -5.76
CA MET A 63 -3.63 2.59 -6.32
C MET A 63 -3.15 4.03 -6.09
N MET A 64 -4.07 5.00 -5.97
CA MET A 64 -3.74 6.42 -5.85
C MET A 64 -3.65 6.89 -4.38
N SER A 65 -4.03 6.01 -3.44
CA SER A 65 -4.05 6.30 -2.00
C SER A 65 -2.67 6.44 -1.35
N ARG A 66 -1.62 5.99 -2.07
CA ARG A 66 -0.24 5.84 -1.57
C ARG A 66 -0.07 4.90 -0.39
N ARG A 67 -1.00 3.97 -0.20
CA ARG A 67 -0.98 3.00 0.89
C ARG A 67 -1.22 1.61 0.33
N VAL A 68 -0.40 0.66 0.76
CA VAL A 68 -0.50 -0.71 0.26
C VAL A 68 -0.12 -1.72 1.33
N ILE A 69 -0.89 -2.79 1.40
CA ILE A 69 -0.53 -4.07 2.02
C ILE A 69 -0.69 -5.13 0.92
N ALA A 70 0.39 -5.84 0.61
CA ALA A 70 0.38 -7.02 -0.23
C ALA A 70 0.68 -8.24 0.64
N ALA A 71 -0.14 -9.28 0.59
CA ALA A 71 0.05 -10.48 1.41
C ALA A 71 -0.30 -11.75 0.65
N SER A 72 0.24 -12.87 1.13
CA SER A 72 -0.07 -14.21 0.60
C SER A 72 -1.53 -14.61 0.82
N SER A 73 -2.21 -14.06 1.83
CA SER A 73 -3.61 -14.34 2.13
C SER A 73 -4.33 -13.17 2.78
N SER A 74 -5.66 -13.11 2.63
CA SER A 74 -6.49 -12.07 3.24
C SER A 74 -6.48 -12.09 4.79
N ALA A 75 -6.15 -13.22 5.40
CA ALA A 75 -6.04 -13.34 6.86
C ALA A 75 -4.78 -12.61 7.36
N VAL A 76 -3.64 -12.81 6.70
CA VAL A 76 -2.38 -12.12 7.04
C VAL A 76 -2.52 -10.62 6.81
N ALA A 77 -3.11 -10.23 5.67
CA ALA A 77 -3.32 -8.83 5.32
C ALA A 77 -4.16 -8.09 6.39
N ARG A 78 -5.26 -8.70 6.84
CA ARG A 78 -6.13 -8.16 7.91
C ARG A 78 -5.43 -8.06 9.26
N ASN A 79 -4.63 -9.07 9.64
CA ASN A 79 -3.87 -9.03 10.89
C ASN A 79 -2.88 -7.87 10.90
N ILE A 80 -2.28 -7.56 9.75
CA ILE A 80 -1.35 -6.43 9.60
C ILE A 80 -2.10 -5.09 9.70
N ALA A 81 -3.23 -4.96 9.00
CA ALA A 81 -4.06 -3.74 9.05
C ALA A 81 -4.51 -3.37 10.48
N GLN A 82 -4.73 -4.36 11.36
CA GLN A 82 -5.10 -4.11 12.77
C GLN A 82 -3.98 -3.53 13.62
N VAL A 83 -2.72 -3.72 13.23
CA VAL A 83 -1.54 -3.29 14.00
C VAL A 83 -0.98 -1.98 13.47
N ILE A 84 -1.15 -1.70 12.18
CA ILE A 84 -0.63 -0.50 11.53
C ILE A 84 -1.43 0.73 11.97
N GLN A 85 -0.71 1.77 12.37
CA GLN A 85 -1.27 3.11 12.52
C GLN A 85 -1.30 3.78 11.15
N VAL A 86 -2.48 4.24 10.74
CA VAL A 86 -2.67 4.95 9.47
C VAL A 86 -1.94 6.29 9.54
N PHE A 87 -1.06 6.52 8.57
CA PHE A 87 -0.40 7.81 8.41
C PHE A 87 -1.06 8.59 7.27
N PRO A 88 -1.50 9.85 7.49
CA PRO A 88 -2.14 10.64 6.45
C PRO A 88 -1.11 11.05 5.40
N CYS A 89 -1.15 10.37 4.26
CA CYS A 89 -0.46 10.80 3.05
C CYS A 89 -1.45 11.49 2.12
N ARG A 90 -1.04 12.62 1.56
CA ARG A 90 -1.68 13.25 0.41
C ARG A 90 -1.87 12.18 -0.68
N ARG A 91 -2.88 12.24 -1.53
CA ARG A 91 -3.02 11.26 -2.63
C ARG A 91 -2.20 11.65 -3.85
N ASP A 92 -2.03 10.74 -4.80
CA ASP A 92 -1.35 11.03 -6.07
C ASP A 92 -2.23 11.77 -7.08
N ASP A 93 -3.54 11.64 -6.97
CA ASP A 93 -4.55 12.30 -7.80
C ASP A 93 -4.96 13.69 -7.26
N GLU A 94 -4.38 14.14 -6.15
CA GLU A 94 -4.66 15.45 -5.56
C GLU A 94 -3.77 16.55 -6.17
N ASP A 95 -4.40 17.58 -6.74
CA ASP A 95 -3.75 18.74 -7.37
C ASP A 95 -2.71 19.44 -6.47
N PRO A 96 -1.42 19.49 -6.84
CA PRO A 96 -0.32 20.04 -6.02
C PRO A 96 -0.64 21.40 -5.39
N CYS A 97 -1.39 22.22 -6.13
CA CYS A 97 -1.73 23.61 -5.84
C CYS A 97 -3.00 23.80 -4.99
N ARG A 98 -3.75 22.74 -4.64
CA ARG A 98 -4.97 22.89 -3.85
C ARG A 98 -4.60 23.03 -2.37
N CYS A 99 -4.56 24.28 -1.91
CA CYS A 99 -4.40 24.60 -0.51
C CYS A 99 -5.53 23.94 0.32
N ILE A 100 -5.16 23.33 1.44
CA ILE A 100 -6.05 22.75 2.47
C ILE A 100 -7.09 23.74 3.06
N CYS A 101 -7.11 24.99 2.59
CA CYS A 101 -8.03 26.03 3.02
C CYS A 101 -9.39 26.04 2.29
N GLY A 102 -9.71 25.04 1.47
CA GLY A 102 -11.07 24.87 0.93
C GLY A 102 -11.47 25.90 -0.14
N VAL A 103 -10.53 26.54 -0.82
CA VAL A 103 -10.84 27.39 -1.98
C VAL A 103 -10.87 26.51 -3.23
N THR A 104 -12.07 26.30 -3.79
CA THR A 104 -12.31 25.76 -5.13
C THR A 104 -11.79 26.71 -6.20
N ASP A 105 -11.13 26.12 -7.21
CA ASP A 105 -10.85 26.64 -8.55
C ASP A 105 -9.95 27.87 -8.71
N VAL A 106 -8.75 27.63 -9.25
CA VAL A 106 -7.93 28.66 -9.94
C VAL A 106 -8.44 28.96 -11.37
N ASN A 107 -9.66 28.55 -11.73
CA ASN A 107 -10.30 28.85 -13.02
C ASN A 107 -11.55 29.73 -12.88
N SER A 108 -11.57 30.60 -11.87
CA SER A 108 -12.44 31.79 -11.85
C SER A 108 -11.63 33.05 -12.15
N MET A 109 -11.14 33.17 -13.39
CA MET A 109 -10.81 34.42 -14.09
C MET A 109 -10.46 34.13 -15.55
#